data_AF-A0A7W7SLI5-F1
#
_entry.id   AF-A0A7W7SLI5-F1
#
_cell.length_a   1.000
_cell.length_b   1.000
_cell.length_c   1.000
_cell.angle_alpha   90.00
_cell.angle_beta   90.00
_cell.angle_gamma   90.00
#
_symmetry.space_group_name_H-M   'P 1'
#
loop_
_entity.id
_entity.type
_entity.pdbx_description
1 polymer ?
#
loop_
_entity_poly.entity_id
_entity_poly.type
_entity_poly.pdbx_seq_one_letter_code
_entity_poly.pdbx_strand_id
1 'polypeptide(L)'
;MTETTRTTAMDTISTEPLVYPVGRYTGVFHPSVGAPAKYHSLSIGRLSVTLDEEQAFAVWAAAHQPPDEPDRAWTRTAVADAARNLAVADPAPVMAEFFEDGLLAEVTPGTPDAVDFARVHRVLPLMLSLGNTPEDPLHYGIGLFGVQPVLRVPTLVHEVWLWSSAGGSLWDVCVALADAGAQAGVEDQREHDPEYVLGIFLTALPLLIGVNAACLDEAPRA
;
A
#
# COMPACT_ATOMS: atom_id res chain seq x y z
N MET A 1 25.24 -26.06 7.97
CA MET A 1 24.80 -24.91 7.15
C MET A 1 23.82 -24.15 8.02
N THR A 2 24.26 -23.08 8.66
CA THR A 2 23.39 -22.20 9.43
C THR A 2 22.67 -21.31 8.45
N GLU A 3 21.40 -21.63 8.21
CA GLU A 3 20.45 -20.78 7.50
C GLU A 3 20.19 -19.56 8.38
N THR A 4 20.92 -18.48 8.13
CA THR A 4 20.57 -17.18 8.70
C THR A 4 19.37 -16.70 7.91
N THR A 5 18.16 -17.06 8.36
CA THR A 5 16.91 -16.45 7.88
C THR A 5 17.02 -14.96 8.14
N ARG A 6 17.29 -14.19 7.10
CA ARG A 6 17.29 -12.74 7.18
C ARG A 6 15.82 -12.32 7.22
N THR A 7 15.22 -12.34 8.41
CA THR A 7 13.90 -11.76 8.63
C THR A 7 13.94 -10.31 8.17
N THR A 8 13.20 -10.00 7.11
CA THR A 8 13.06 -8.64 6.60
C THR A 8 11.96 -7.91 7.36
N ALA A 9 11.95 -6.57 7.33
CA ALA A 9 10.90 -5.78 7.99
C ALA A 9 9.48 -6.18 7.54
N MET A 10 9.35 -6.68 6.31
CA MET A 10 8.10 -7.17 5.71
C MET A 10 7.64 -8.52 6.27
N ASP A 11 8.48 -9.25 7.01
CA ASP A 11 8.14 -10.56 7.60
C ASP A 11 7.58 -10.43 9.03
N THR A 12 7.43 -9.20 9.52
CA THR A 12 6.94 -8.91 10.88
C THR A 12 5.78 -7.94 10.87
N ILE A 13 4.83 -8.12 11.78
CA ILE A 13 3.70 -7.21 11.92
C ILE A 13 4.18 -5.93 12.63
N SER A 14 3.98 -4.77 12.00
CA SER A 14 4.25 -3.48 12.64
C SER A 14 3.30 -3.27 13.82
N THR A 15 3.82 -2.70 14.91
CA THR A 15 3.01 -2.33 16.09
C THR A 15 2.68 -0.84 16.14
N GLU A 16 3.20 -0.07 15.18
CA GLU A 16 2.94 1.36 15.05
C GLU A 16 1.83 1.64 14.01
N PRO A 17 1.03 2.70 14.19
CA PRO A 17 0.07 3.15 13.18
C PRO A 17 0.80 3.63 11.92
N LEU A 18 0.46 3.02 10.79
CA LEU A 18 0.98 3.34 9.48
C LEU A 18 -0.02 4.20 8.70
N VAL A 19 0.49 5.15 7.92
CA VAL A 19 -0.31 6.03 7.08
C VAL A 19 -0.25 5.56 5.63
N TYR A 20 -1.42 5.50 5.00
CA TYR A 20 -1.58 5.13 3.60
C TYR A 20 -2.28 6.25 2.81
N PRO A 21 -1.78 6.64 1.64
CA PRO A 21 -2.55 7.45 0.71
C PRO A 21 -3.66 6.60 0.09
N VAL A 22 -4.86 7.16 0.08
CA VAL A 22 -6.03 6.56 -0.58
C VAL A 22 -6.21 7.21 -1.94
N GLY A 23 -6.48 6.38 -2.95
CA GLY A 23 -6.79 6.81 -4.29
C GLY A 23 -5.65 6.65 -5.29
N ARG A 24 -6.04 6.50 -6.56
CA ARG A 24 -5.10 6.38 -7.67
C ARG A 24 -4.85 7.73 -8.29
N TYR A 25 -3.58 8.16 -8.38
CA TYR A 25 -3.24 9.35 -9.15
C TYR A 25 -3.56 9.16 -10.64
N THR A 26 -4.32 10.09 -11.20
CA THR A 26 -4.78 10.07 -12.60
C THR A 26 -4.14 11.17 -13.45
N GLY A 27 -3.18 11.89 -12.89
CA GLY A 27 -2.41 12.93 -13.58
C GLY A 27 -2.85 14.34 -13.24
N VAL A 28 -2.13 15.28 -13.86
CA VAL A 28 -2.36 16.72 -13.76
C VAL A 28 -3.27 17.18 -14.89
N PHE A 29 -4.20 18.09 -14.60
CA PHE A 29 -5.09 18.66 -15.60
C PHE A 29 -4.61 20.03 -16.07
N HIS A 30 -4.49 20.19 -17.40
CA HIS A 30 -4.20 21.46 -18.06
C HIS A 30 -5.40 21.88 -18.93
N PRO A 31 -6.00 23.07 -18.72
CA PRO A 31 -7.25 23.45 -19.39
C PRO A 31 -7.08 23.79 -20.87
N SER A 32 -5.86 24.13 -21.31
CA SER A 32 -5.52 24.41 -22.70
C SER A 32 -4.03 24.25 -22.95
N VAL A 33 -3.62 24.18 -24.22
CA VAL A 33 -2.20 24.12 -24.62
C VAL A 33 -1.43 25.30 -24.01
N GLY A 34 -0.35 25.00 -23.30
CA GLY A 34 0.53 26.00 -22.67
C GLY A 34 -0.02 26.65 -21.39
N ALA A 35 -1.22 26.29 -20.93
CA ALA A 35 -1.73 26.76 -19.65
C ALA A 35 -1.02 26.05 -18.48
N PRO A 36 -0.85 26.71 -17.32
CA PRO A 36 -0.36 26.06 -16.11
C PRO A 36 -1.29 24.92 -15.70
N ALA A 37 -0.76 24.03 -14.86
CA ALA A 37 -1.55 23.01 -14.18
C ALA A 37 -2.69 23.69 -13.41
N LYS A 38 -3.90 23.14 -13.51
CA LYS A 38 -5.05 23.63 -12.75
C LYS A 38 -5.27 22.84 -11.46
N TYR A 39 -5.13 21.52 -11.53
CA TYR A 39 -5.28 20.62 -10.39
C TYR A 39 -4.64 19.26 -10.67
N HIS A 40 -4.35 18.53 -9.61
CA HIS A 40 -4.05 17.10 -9.63
C HIS A 40 -5.35 16.30 -9.44
N SER A 41 -5.49 15.18 -10.15
CA SER A 41 -6.70 14.36 -10.07
C SER A 41 -6.41 12.98 -9.48
N LEU A 42 -7.23 12.57 -8.53
CA LEU A 42 -7.24 11.24 -7.92
C LEU A 42 -8.53 10.51 -8.28
N SER A 43 -8.47 9.19 -8.35
CA SER A 43 -9.64 8.32 -8.46
C SER A 43 -9.78 7.52 -7.17
N ILE A 44 -10.94 7.65 -6.51
CA ILE A 44 -11.29 6.93 -5.28
C ILE A 44 -12.66 6.30 -5.47
N GLY A 45 -12.73 4.97 -5.46
CA GLY A 45 -13.90 4.20 -5.79
C GLY A 45 -14.46 4.60 -7.16
N ARG A 46 -15.61 5.29 -7.15
CA ARG A 46 -16.27 5.81 -8.36
C ARG A 46 -16.15 7.32 -8.54
N LEU A 47 -15.46 7.98 -7.61
CA LEU A 47 -15.32 9.43 -7.55
C LEU A 47 -13.98 9.87 -8.15
N SER A 48 -13.99 11.07 -8.72
CA SER A 48 -12.78 11.82 -9.05
C SER A 48 -12.64 12.94 -8.03
N VAL A 49 -11.51 12.97 -7.34
CA VAL A 49 -11.16 14.00 -6.36
C VAL A 49 -10.11 14.90 -6.98
N THR A 50 -10.27 16.21 -6.86
CA THR A 50 -9.30 17.20 -7.36
C THR A 50 -8.55 17.84 -6.21
N LEU A 51 -7.24 17.97 -6.37
CA LEU A 51 -6.35 18.70 -5.47
C LEU A 51 -5.85 19.92 -6.25
N ASP A 52 -6.52 21.05 -6.02
CA ASP A 52 -6.26 22.31 -6.73
C ASP A 52 -5.05 23.06 -6.13
N GLU A 53 -4.73 22.79 -4.87
CA GLU A 53 -3.59 23.37 -4.17
C GLU A 53 -2.35 22.45 -4.25
N GLU A 54 -1.23 23.02 -4.72
CA GLU A 54 0.06 22.30 -4.80
C GLU A 54 0.51 21.74 -3.45
N GLN A 55 0.25 22.46 -2.34
CA GLN A 55 0.58 21.98 -0.99
C GLN A 55 -0.27 20.78 -0.59
N ALA A 56 -1.56 20.76 -0.97
CA ALA A 56 -2.44 19.62 -0.72
C ALA A 56 -1.96 18.39 -1.50
N PHE A 57 -1.61 18.55 -2.77
CA PHE A 57 -1.01 17.47 -3.55
C PHE A 57 0.32 16.99 -2.96
N ALA A 58 1.20 17.91 -2.53
CA ALA A 58 2.47 17.56 -1.91
C ALA A 58 2.31 16.73 -0.61
N VAL A 59 1.29 17.02 0.22
CA VAL A 59 0.98 16.21 1.41
C VAL A 59 0.51 14.81 1.02
N TRP A 60 -0.37 14.68 0.02
CA TRP A 60 -0.81 13.37 -0.47
C TRP A 60 0.35 12.57 -1.08
N ALA A 61 1.21 13.24 -1.86
CA ALA A 61 2.41 12.64 -2.44
C ALA A 61 3.40 12.19 -1.36
N ALA A 62 3.59 12.97 -0.30
CA ALA A 62 4.45 12.64 0.83
C ALA A 62 4.00 11.39 1.61
N ALA A 63 2.74 10.96 1.46
CA ALA A 63 2.28 9.71 2.06
C ALA A 63 2.75 8.46 1.30
N HIS A 64 3.39 8.60 0.15
CA HIS A 64 4.04 7.48 -0.55
C HIS A 64 5.45 7.29 0.03
N GLN A 65 5.72 6.14 0.64
CA GLN A 65 7.03 5.83 1.21
C GLN A 65 8.10 5.84 0.10
N PRO A 66 9.22 6.55 0.26
CA PRO A 66 10.28 6.53 -0.73
C PRO A 66 11.01 5.17 -0.70
N PRO A 67 11.41 4.63 -1.86
CA PRO A 67 11.95 3.27 -1.97
C PRO A 67 13.33 3.08 -1.34
N ASP A 68 14.04 4.16 -1.02
CA ASP A 68 15.36 4.16 -0.40
C ASP A 68 15.32 4.08 1.14
N GLU A 69 14.14 4.15 1.75
CA GLU A 69 13.94 3.99 3.20
C GLU A 69 13.02 2.79 3.54
N PRO A 70 13.30 1.56 3.05
CA PRO A 70 12.35 0.44 3.14
C PRO A 70 12.03 -0.01 4.57
N ASP A 71 12.97 0.15 5.50
CA ASP A 71 12.81 -0.31 6.89
C ASP A 71 12.16 0.75 7.81
N ARG A 72 11.86 1.95 7.29
CA ARG A 72 11.25 3.02 8.09
C ARG A 72 9.73 2.87 8.13
N ALA A 73 9.16 2.82 9.33
CA ALA A 73 7.72 2.87 9.51
C ALA A 73 7.16 4.21 9.00
N TRP A 74 6.18 4.15 8.09
CA TRP A 74 5.58 5.33 7.48
C TRP A 74 4.44 5.90 8.35
N THR A 75 4.81 6.37 9.53
CA THR A 75 3.88 6.94 10.52
C THR A 75 3.46 8.37 10.17
N ARG A 76 2.49 8.93 10.89
CA ARG A 76 2.07 10.35 10.75
C ARG A 76 3.25 11.33 10.83
N THR A 77 4.20 11.09 11.73
CA THR A 77 5.40 11.92 11.84
C THR A 77 6.28 11.80 10.61
N ALA A 78 6.48 10.58 10.08
CA ALA A 78 7.27 10.37 8.87
C ALA A 78 6.66 11.07 7.65
N VAL A 79 5.34 10.99 7.46
CA VAL A 79 4.62 11.69 6.39
C VAL A 79 4.73 13.21 6.54
N ALA A 80 4.55 13.74 7.76
CA ALA A 80 4.70 15.17 8.00
C ALA A 80 6.13 15.67 7.70
N ASP A 81 7.15 14.91 8.06
CA ASP A 81 8.54 15.22 7.75
C ASP A 81 8.80 15.18 6.23
N ALA A 82 8.28 14.16 5.54
CA ALA A 82 8.36 14.06 4.08
C ALA A 82 7.65 15.24 3.38
N ALA A 83 6.48 15.66 3.87
CA ALA A 83 5.76 16.82 3.34
C ALA A 83 6.55 18.12 3.51
N ARG A 84 7.23 18.31 4.65
CA ARG A 84 8.13 19.46 4.84
C ARG A 84 9.32 19.43 3.89
N ASN A 85 9.86 18.26 3.58
CA ASN A 85 10.91 18.10 2.56
C ASN A 85 10.40 18.45 1.15
N LEU A 86 9.09 18.37 0.92
CA LEU A 86 8.41 18.86 -0.29
C LEU A 86 7.96 20.33 -0.18
N ALA A 87 8.56 21.11 0.74
CA ALA A 87 8.31 22.53 0.96
C ALA A 87 6.90 22.89 1.46
N VAL A 88 6.16 21.94 2.06
CA VAL A 88 4.92 22.23 2.79
C VAL A 88 5.27 22.81 4.16
N ALA A 89 4.91 24.07 4.42
CA ALA A 89 5.32 24.80 5.63
C ALA A 89 4.69 24.21 6.91
N ASP A 90 3.39 23.92 6.86
CA ASP A 90 2.65 23.29 7.96
C ASP A 90 1.74 22.18 7.40
N PRO A 91 2.20 20.92 7.37
CA PRO A 91 1.42 19.83 6.81
C PRO A 91 0.28 19.35 7.72
N ALA A 92 0.28 19.72 9.00
CA ALA A 92 -0.62 19.11 9.98
C ALA A 92 -2.11 19.41 9.72
N PRO A 93 -2.53 20.65 9.37
CA PRO A 93 -3.93 20.93 9.03
C PRO A 93 -4.42 20.15 7.81
N VAL A 94 -3.61 20.11 6.74
CA VAL A 94 -3.94 19.39 5.50
C VAL A 94 -4.04 17.88 5.75
N MET A 95 -3.13 17.32 6.53
CA MET A 95 -3.20 15.91 6.90
C MET A 95 -4.47 15.60 7.71
N ALA A 96 -4.85 16.49 8.64
CA ALA A 96 -6.08 16.31 9.42
C ALA A 96 -7.31 16.29 8.53
N GLU A 97 -7.43 17.24 7.59
CA GLU A 97 -8.49 17.27 6.58
C GLU A 97 -8.49 15.99 5.73
N PHE A 98 -7.31 15.52 5.30
CA PHE A 98 -7.22 14.30 4.50
C PHE A 98 -7.61 13.02 5.26
N PHE A 99 -7.35 12.94 6.57
CA PHE A 99 -7.88 11.84 7.38
C PHE A 99 -9.40 11.91 7.52
N GLU A 100 -9.97 13.10 7.65
CA GLU A 100 -11.43 13.30 7.72
C GLU A 100 -12.12 12.98 6.38
N ASP A 101 -11.51 13.39 5.26
CA ASP A 101 -12.04 13.20 3.91
C ASP A 101 -11.72 11.82 3.30
N GLY A 102 -10.93 10.99 3.99
CA GLY A 102 -10.55 9.66 3.52
C GLY A 102 -9.50 9.66 2.39
N LEU A 103 -8.71 10.72 2.27
CA LEU A 103 -7.55 10.81 1.37
C LEU A 103 -6.27 10.22 1.98
N LEU A 104 -6.22 10.16 3.30
CA LEU A 104 -5.23 9.41 4.08
C LEU A 104 -5.97 8.45 5.01
N ALA A 105 -5.41 7.26 5.21
CA ALA A 105 -5.86 6.31 6.22
C ALA A 105 -4.73 6.04 7.21
N GLU A 106 -5.06 5.87 8.48
CA GLU A 106 -4.11 5.49 9.54
C GLU A 106 -4.58 4.17 10.15
N VAL A 107 -3.71 3.15 10.11
CA VAL A 107 -4.06 1.79 10.55
C VAL A 107 -2.92 1.19 11.34
N THR A 108 -3.22 0.55 12.47
CA THR A 108 -2.25 -0.22 13.23
C THR A 108 -2.39 -1.71 12.86
N PRO A 109 -1.40 -2.32 12.19
CA PRO A 109 -1.49 -3.74 11.81
C PRO A 109 -1.69 -4.66 13.02
N GLY A 110 -2.41 -5.77 12.81
CA GLY A 110 -2.70 -6.75 13.87
C GLY A 110 -3.71 -6.30 14.93
N THR A 111 -4.50 -5.26 14.65
CA THR A 111 -5.59 -4.78 15.53
C THR A 111 -6.97 -5.03 14.92
N PRO A 112 -8.05 -5.06 15.73
CA PRO A 112 -9.42 -5.15 15.19
C PRO A 112 -9.76 -4.03 14.20
N ASP A 113 -9.26 -2.81 14.43
CA ASP A 113 -9.46 -1.67 13.53
C ASP A 113 -8.85 -1.92 12.14
N ALA A 114 -7.75 -2.69 12.07
CA ALA A 114 -7.17 -3.10 10.78
C ALA A 114 -8.13 -4.00 9.98
N VAL A 115 -8.86 -4.89 10.65
CA VAL A 115 -9.87 -5.75 10.03
C VAL A 115 -11.02 -4.91 9.49
N ASP A 116 -11.52 -3.95 10.28
CA ASP A 116 -12.59 -3.06 9.84
C ASP A 116 -12.16 -2.17 8.67
N PHE A 117 -10.93 -1.67 8.69
CA PHE A 117 -10.31 -0.98 7.56
C PHE A 117 -10.27 -1.88 6.31
N ALA A 118 -9.80 -3.12 6.44
CA ALA A 118 -9.65 -4.06 5.32
C ALA A 118 -10.98 -4.49 4.69
N ARG A 119 -12.08 -4.43 5.44
CA ARG A 119 -13.44 -4.72 4.92
C ARG A 119 -13.98 -3.64 3.99
N VAL A 120 -13.56 -2.39 4.17
CA VAL A 120 -14.07 -1.25 3.40
C VAL A 120 -13.06 -0.71 2.37
N HIS A 121 -11.87 -1.29 2.31
CA HIS A 121 -10.85 -0.97 1.33
C HIS A 121 -10.47 -2.19 0.49
N ARG A 122 -9.90 -1.93 -0.68
CA ARG A 122 -9.23 -2.90 -1.54
C ARG A 122 -7.87 -2.36 -1.95
N VAL A 123 -7.02 -3.26 -2.41
CA VAL A 123 -5.77 -2.87 -3.07
C VAL A 123 -5.89 -3.16 -4.56
N LEU A 124 -5.35 -2.24 -5.36
CA LEU A 124 -5.29 -2.34 -6.82
C LEU A 124 -3.83 -2.55 -7.23
N PRO A 125 -3.49 -3.71 -7.81
CA PRO A 125 -2.19 -3.92 -8.43
C PRO A 125 -2.00 -2.99 -9.63
N LEU A 126 -0.89 -2.27 -9.67
CA LEU A 126 -0.56 -1.33 -10.75
C LEU A 126 0.60 -1.81 -11.63
N MET A 127 1.23 -2.92 -11.26
CA MET A 127 2.38 -3.53 -11.95
C MET A 127 2.13 -5.02 -12.19
N LEU A 128 3.09 -5.69 -12.83
CA LEU A 128 3.03 -7.10 -13.19
C LEU A 128 3.79 -7.95 -12.18
N SER A 129 3.30 -9.17 -11.96
CA SER A 129 4.08 -10.24 -11.35
C SER A 129 5.15 -10.70 -12.34
N LEU A 130 6.41 -10.73 -11.90
CA LEU A 130 7.56 -11.18 -12.67
C LEU A 130 8.08 -12.56 -12.23
N GLY A 131 7.39 -13.21 -11.29
CA GLY A 131 7.75 -14.53 -10.76
C GLY A 131 8.93 -14.49 -9.79
N ASN A 132 9.30 -15.67 -9.30
CA ASN A 132 10.48 -15.90 -8.47
C ASN A 132 11.69 -16.32 -9.32
N THR A 133 12.82 -16.63 -8.69
CA THR A 133 14.00 -17.19 -9.38
C THR A 133 14.45 -18.49 -8.71
N PRO A 134 15.24 -19.34 -9.38
CA PRO A 134 15.81 -20.54 -8.76
C PRO A 134 16.66 -20.23 -7.52
N GLU A 135 17.33 -19.08 -7.50
CA GLU A 135 18.19 -18.64 -6.39
C GLU A 135 17.40 -18.07 -5.20
N ASP A 136 16.16 -17.61 -5.44
CA ASP A 136 15.29 -17.02 -4.42
C ASP A 136 13.82 -17.41 -4.69
N PRO A 137 13.44 -18.66 -4.37
CA PRO A 137 12.12 -19.20 -4.72
C PRO A 137 10.99 -18.64 -3.84
N LEU A 138 11.31 -18.01 -2.71
CA LEU A 138 10.33 -17.47 -1.75
C LEU A 138 10.04 -15.98 -1.94
N HIS A 139 10.72 -15.31 -2.87
CA HIS A 139 10.45 -13.91 -3.19
C HIS A 139 10.12 -13.71 -4.66
N TYR A 140 9.01 -13.02 -4.89
CA TYR A 140 8.47 -12.74 -6.20
C TYR A 140 8.76 -11.31 -6.60
N GLY A 141 9.22 -11.13 -7.83
CA GLY A 141 9.44 -9.81 -8.42
C GLY A 141 8.13 -9.15 -8.83
N ILE A 142 8.04 -7.84 -8.62
CA ILE A 142 6.97 -6.98 -9.13
C ILE A 142 7.61 -5.89 -9.99
N GLY A 143 7.03 -5.61 -11.16
CA GLY A 143 7.55 -4.57 -12.06
C GLY A 143 6.91 -4.54 -13.45
N LEU A 144 7.71 -4.16 -14.44
CA LEU A 144 7.31 -4.10 -15.86
C LEU A 144 8.03 -5.18 -16.68
N PHE A 145 7.47 -5.56 -17.83
CA PHE A 145 8.12 -6.53 -18.72
C PHE A 145 9.45 -5.99 -19.26
N GLY A 146 10.46 -6.87 -19.29
CA GLY A 146 11.76 -6.59 -19.91
C GLY A 146 12.70 -5.71 -19.07
N VAL A 147 12.35 -5.39 -17.83
CA VAL A 147 13.21 -4.67 -16.87
C VAL A 147 13.45 -5.49 -15.61
N GLN A 148 14.43 -5.08 -14.80
CA GLN A 148 14.62 -5.65 -13.47
C GLN A 148 13.39 -5.38 -12.58
N PRO A 149 13.05 -6.29 -11.65
CA PRO A 149 11.99 -6.04 -10.69
C PRO A 149 12.20 -4.74 -9.93
N VAL A 150 11.14 -3.95 -9.78
CA VAL A 150 11.14 -2.72 -8.98
C VAL A 150 11.16 -3.07 -7.50
N LEU A 151 10.48 -4.16 -7.14
CA LEU A 151 10.45 -4.72 -5.79
C LEU A 151 10.49 -6.25 -5.85
N ARG A 152 11.08 -6.89 -4.85
CA ARG A 152 10.89 -8.32 -4.58
C ARG A 152 10.23 -8.45 -3.21
N VAL A 153 9.16 -9.24 -3.12
CA VAL A 153 8.38 -9.40 -1.89
C VAL A 153 8.21 -10.87 -1.53
N PRO A 154 8.06 -11.21 -0.24
CA PRO A 154 7.77 -12.58 0.19
C PRO A 154 6.50 -13.13 -0.45
N THR A 155 6.42 -14.46 -0.62
CA THR A 155 5.28 -15.16 -1.23
C THR A 155 3.92 -14.69 -0.70
N LEU A 156 3.75 -14.59 0.63
CA LEU A 156 2.47 -14.19 1.23
C LEU A 156 2.04 -12.78 0.81
N VAL A 157 2.96 -11.81 0.84
CA VAL A 157 2.70 -10.43 0.40
C VAL A 157 2.37 -10.39 -1.09
N HIS A 158 3.08 -11.20 -1.89
CA HIS A 158 2.84 -11.30 -3.33
C HIS A 158 1.46 -11.85 -3.64
N GLU A 159 1.02 -12.93 -2.97
CA GLU A 159 -0.29 -13.55 -3.20
C GLU A 159 -1.43 -12.59 -2.81
N VAL A 160 -1.36 -11.93 -1.65
CA VAL A 160 -2.37 -10.92 -1.26
C VAL A 160 -2.42 -9.79 -2.29
N TRP A 161 -1.25 -9.27 -2.71
CA TRP A 161 -1.17 -8.25 -3.74
C TRP A 161 -1.81 -8.73 -5.05
N LEU A 162 -1.42 -9.90 -5.56
CA LEU A 162 -1.88 -10.45 -6.84
C LEU A 162 -3.41 -10.61 -6.89
N TRP A 163 -4.00 -11.09 -5.79
CA TRP A 163 -5.44 -11.38 -5.70
C TRP A 163 -6.28 -10.20 -5.20
N SER A 164 -5.65 -9.12 -4.71
CA SER A 164 -6.34 -7.98 -4.09
C SER A 164 -7.45 -7.34 -4.95
N SER A 165 -7.29 -7.33 -6.28
CA SER A 165 -8.33 -6.79 -7.19
C SER A 165 -9.47 -7.76 -7.52
N ALA A 166 -9.33 -9.05 -7.18
CA ALA A 166 -10.35 -10.07 -7.44
C ALA A 166 -11.37 -10.22 -6.31
N GLY A 167 -10.99 -9.85 -5.08
CA GLY A 167 -11.88 -9.85 -3.91
C GLY A 167 -12.84 -8.65 -3.89
N GLY A 168 -13.89 -8.77 -3.07
CA GLY A 168 -14.79 -7.65 -2.77
C GLY A 168 -14.13 -6.60 -1.88
N SER A 169 -13.24 -7.04 -0.99
CA SER A 169 -12.45 -6.22 -0.08
C SER A 169 -11.07 -6.86 0.16
N LEU A 170 -10.13 -6.12 0.76
CA LEU A 170 -8.85 -6.67 1.18
C LEU A 170 -9.04 -7.79 2.20
N TRP A 171 -10.02 -7.65 3.10
CA TRP A 171 -10.34 -8.66 4.10
C TRP A 171 -10.78 -9.99 3.46
N ASP A 172 -11.63 -9.95 2.44
CA ASP A 172 -12.10 -11.17 1.75
C ASP A 172 -10.93 -11.95 1.12
N VAL A 173 -9.93 -11.23 0.61
CA VAL A 173 -8.71 -11.85 0.06
C VAL A 173 -7.88 -12.51 1.16
N CYS A 174 -7.70 -11.85 2.31
CA CYS A 174 -6.98 -12.43 3.45
C CYS A 174 -7.66 -13.70 3.96
N VAL A 175 -9.00 -13.70 4.08
CA VAL A 175 -9.78 -14.89 4.46
C VAL A 175 -9.61 -16.02 3.45
N ALA A 176 -9.78 -15.73 2.15
CA ALA A 176 -9.65 -16.74 1.11
C ALA A 176 -8.26 -17.37 1.06
N LEU A 177 -7.20 -16.56 1.23
CA LEU A 177 -5.81 -17.05 1.25
C LEU A 177 -5.51 -17.87 2.50
N ALA A 178 -5.97 -17.43 3.68
CA ALA A 178 -5.77 -18.16 4.92
C ALA A 178 -6.45 -19.55 4.87
N ASP A 179 -7.68 -19.62 4.37
CA ASP A 179 -8.42 -20.86 4.17
C ASP A 179 -7.71 -21.79 3.17
N ALA A 180 -7.24 -21.23 2.04
CA ALA A 180 -6.50 -21.99 1.03
C ALA A 180 -5.17 -22.53 1.57
N GLY A 181 -4.43 -21.72 2.35
CA GLY A 181 -3.19 -22.12 3.00
C GLY A 181 -3.39 -23.27 3.99
N ALA A 182 -4.46 -23.22 4.78
CA ALA A 182 -4.84 -24.30 5.69
C ALA A 182 -5.16 -25.60 4.96
N GLN A 183 -5.88 -25.52 3.83
CA GLN A 183 -6.23 -26.70 3.01
C GLN A 183 -5.01 -27.29 2.29
N ALA A 184 -4.09 -26.45 1.82
CA ALA A 184 -2.88 -26.87 1.12
C ALA A 184 -1.79 -27.39 2.07
N GLY A 185 -1.95 -27.19 3.39
CA GLY A 185 -0.98 -27.61 4.39
C GLY A 185 0.30 -26.77 4.37
N VAL A 186 0.17 -25.44 4.15
CA VAL A 186 1.29 -24.50 4.29
C VAL A 186 1.94 -24.68 5.66
N GLU A 187 3.28 -24.78 5.69
CA GLU A 187 4.02 -25.14 6.90
C GLU A 187 3.87 -24.12 8.03
N ASP A 188 3.86 -22.83 7.70
CA ASP A 188 3.62 -21.78 8.69
C ASP A 188 2.13 -21.67 9.02
N GLN A 189 1.75 -22.25 10.16
CA GLN A 189 0.37 -22.25 10.64
C GLN A 189 -0.18 -20.85 10.93
N ARG A 190 0.68 -19.84 11.10
CA ARG A 190 0.22 -18.46 11.29
C ARG A 190 -0.44 -17.94 10.01
N GLU A 191 -0.03 -18.41 8.84
CA GLU A 191 -0.65 -18.05 7.56
C GLU A 191 -2.07 -18.62 7.40
N HIS A 192 -2.53 -19.48 8.31
CA HIS A 192 -3.90 -19.98 8.35
C HIS A 192 -4.83 -19.03 9.11
N ASP A 193 -4.30 -17.96 9.70
CA ASP A 193 -5.05 -16.90 10.37
C ASP A 193 -5.15 -15.65 9.46
N PRO A 194 -6.35 -15.25 9.01
CA PRO A 194 -6.50 -14.08 8.15
C PRO A 194 -6.06 -12.76 8.80
N GLU A 195 -6.10 -12.65 10.13
CA GLU A 195 -5.60 -11.45 10.83
C GLU A 195 -4.07 -11.34 10.73
N TYR A 196 -3.37 -12.47 10.81
CA TYR A 196 -1.92 -12.53 10.59
C TYR A 196 -1.57 -12.17 9.15
N VAL A 197 -2.27 -12.77 8.16
CA VAL A 197 -2.07 -12.47 6.73
C VAL A 197 -2.27 -10.98 6.46
N LEU A 198 -3.34 -10.40 6.99
CA LEU A 198 -3.62 -8.97 6.87
C LEU A 198 -2.51 -8.13 7.53
N GLY A 199 -2.09 -8.49 8.74
CA GLY A 199 -1.04 -7.76 9.46
C GLY A 199 0.28 -7.71 8.70
N ILE A 200 0.72 -8.85 8.15
CA ILE A 200 1.93 -8.92 7.31
C ILE A 200 1.77 -8.04 6.06
N PHE A 201 0.64 -8.14 5.37
CA PHE A 201 0.41 -7.36 4.16
C PHE A 201 0.37 -5.85 4.43
N LEU A 202 -0.31 -5.41 5.49
CA LEU A 202 -0.38 -4.00 5.88
C LEU A 202 1.00 -3.45 6.28
N THR A 203 1.89 -4.25 6.86
CA THR A 203 3.30 -3.84 7.06
C THR A 203 4.01 -3.57 5.74
N ALA A 204 3.80 -4.40 4.72
CA ALA A 204 4.48 -4.29 3.43
C ALA A 204 3.85 -3.25 2.48
N LEU A 205 2.59 -2.87 2.72
CA LEU A 205 1.81 -2.01 1.83
C LEU A 205 2.42 -0.60 1.60
N PRO A 206 3.05 0.09 2.58
CA PRO A 206 3.66 1.39 2.33
C PRO A 206 4.76 1.34 1.25
N LEU A 207 5.56 0.27 1.24
CA LEU A 207 6.57 0.03 0.20
C LEU A 207 5.94 -0.20 -1.17
N LEU A 208 4.91 -1.04 -1.25
CA LEU A 208 4.18 -1.33 -2.49
C LEU A 208 3.56 -0.05 -3.09
N ILE A 209 2.96 0.79 -2.25
CA ILE A 209 2.41 2.08 -2.66
C ILE A 209 3.53 3.05 -3.08
N GLY A 210 4.62 3.09 -2.30
CA GLY A 210 5.78 3.92 -2.54
C GLY A 210 6.39 3.81 -3.94
N VAL A 211 6.48 2.57 -4.44
CA VAL A 211 6.98 2.29 -5.80
C VAL A 211 5.89 2.28 -6.87
N ASN A 212 4.65 2.68 -6.55
CA ASN A 212 3.48 2.57 -7.42
C ASN A 212 3.22 1.13 -7.92
N ALA A 213 3.57 0.11 -7.13
CA ALA A 213 3.20 -1.27 -7.40
C ALA A 213 1.75 -1.56 -6.96
N ALA A 214 1.24 -0.77 -6.03
CA ALA A 214 -0.12 -0.86 -5.49
C ALA A 214 -0.75 0.52 -5.30
N CYS A 215 -2.07 0.54 -5.26
CA CYS A 215 -2.88 1.69 -4.86
C CYS A 215 -3.96 1.20 -3.90
N LEU A 216 -4.18 1.93 -2.80
CA LEU A 216 -5.30 1.70 -1.91
C LEU A 216 -6.55 2.39 -2.47
N ASP A 217 -7.69 1.69 -2.45
CA ASP A 217 -8.95 2.20 -3.00
C ASP A 217 -10.14 1.75 -2.13
N GLU A 218 -11.29 2.41 -2.29
CA GLU A 218 -12.51 1.97 -1.62
C GLU A 218 -12.98 0.61 -2.18
N ALA A 219 -13.40 -0.28 -1.28
CA ALA A 219 -14.09 -1.50 -1.67
C ALA A 219 -15.47 -1.17 -2.30
N PRO A 220 -15.92 -1.89 -3.34
CA PRO A 220 -17.27 -1.74 -3.84
C PRO A 220 -18.30 -1.95 -2.73
N ARG A 221 -19.23 -1.02 -2.57
CA ARG A 221 -20.39 -1.22 -1.69
C ARG A 221 -21.25 -2.34 -2.29
N ALA A 222 -21.59 -3.33 -1.46
CA ALA A 222 -22.53 -4.40 -1.79
C ALA A 222 -23.96 -3.87 -2.02
#